data_AF-A0A9X7WI26-F1
#
_entry.id   AF-A0A9X7WI26-F1
#
_cell.length_a   1.000
_cell.length_b   1.000
_cell.length_c   1.000
_cell.angle_alpha   90.00
_cell.angle_beta   90.00
_cell.angle_gamma   90.00
#
_symmetry.space_group_name_H-M   'P 1'
#
loop_
_entity.id
_entity.type
_entity.pdbx_description
1 polymer ?
#
loop_
_entity_poly.entity_id
_entity_poly.type
_entity_poly.pdbx_seq_one_letter_code
_entity_poly.pdbx_strand_id
1 'polypeptide(L)'
;MTEPNPAFDTLHPSGDVLFRSCRGGYLHSVVLTEAVMDTDAHRLAEAIVLTADVSFLKAALEIRGEIVTTGHAPSAAVPTADDLRVATERLLAHQLHPRANPGR
;
A
#
# COMPACT_ATOMS: atom_id res chain seq x y z
N MET A 1 13.59 -15.58 6.61
CA MET A 1 12.59 -14.69 5.99
C MET A 1 13.11 -13.28 6.11
N THR A 2 12.95 -12.44 5.10
CA THR A 2 13.45 -11.06 5.11
C THR A 2 12.65 -10.23 6.10
N GLU A 3 13.31 -9.38 6.90
CA GLU A 3 12.62 -8.45 7.81
C GLU A 3 11.75 -7.45 7.05
N PRO A 4 10.64 -6.95 7.64
CA PRO A 4 9.86 -5.88 7.03
C PRO A 4 10.69 -4.61 7.00
N ASN A 5 10.59 -3.85 5.90
CA ASN A 5 11.22 -2.53 5.81
C ASN A 5 10.18 -1.45 6.10
N PRO A 6 10.32 -0.67 7.19
CA PRO A 6 9.38 0.41 7.53
C PRO A 6 9.19 1.46 6.43
N ALA A 7 10.14 1.60 5.49
CA ALA A 7 9.99 2.49 4.35
C ALA A 7 8.83 2.08 3.40
N PHE A 8 8.43 0.81 3.42
CA PHE A 8 7.34 0.28 2.58
C PHE A 8 6.02 0.16 3.34
N ASP A 9 6.05 0.32 4.66
CA ASP A 9 4.85 0.31 5.48
C ASP A 9 3.87 1.35 4.94
N THR A 10 2.63 0.91 4.72
CA THR A 10 1.57 1.75 4.19
C THR A 10 0.34 1.59 5.05
N LEU A 11 -0.15 2.72 5.55
CA LEU A 11 -1.33 2.79 6.38
C LEU A 11 -2.49 3.34 5.52
N HIS A 12 -3.62 2.67 5.57
CA HIS A 12 -4.87 3.19 5.01
C HIS A 12 -5.28 4.48 5.74
N PRO A 13 -5.87 5.49 5.07
CA PRO A 13 -6.22 6.77 5.70
C PRO A 13 -7.13 6.70 6.93
N SER A 14 -7.89 5.61 7.09
CA SER A 14 -8.70 5.37 8.30
C SER A 14 -7.86 5.06 9.55
N GLY A 15 -6.61 4.60 9.37
CA GLY A 15 -5.74 4.13 10.44
C GLY A 15 -5.89 2.65 10.78
N ASP A 16 -6.80 1.94 10.13
CA ASP A 16 -7.21 0.59 10.56
C ASP A 16 -6.56 -0.56 9.81
N VAL A 17 -5.93 -0.27 8.67
CA VAL A 17 -5.26 -1.26 7.82
C VAL A 17 -3.83 -0.81 7.61
N LEU A 18 -2.87 -1.63 8.06
CA LEU A 18 -1.44 -1.45 7.80
C LEU A 18 -0.94 -2.63 6.98
N PHE A 19 -0.36 -2.36 5.82
CA PHE A 19 0.30 -3.36 5.00
C PHE A 19 1.82 -3.18 5.10
N ARG A 20 2.53 -4.28 5.40
CA ARG A 20 3.98 -4.30 5.55
C ARG A 20 4.60 -5.23 4.52
N SER A 21 5.65 -4.74 3.86
CA SER A 21 6.37 -5.49 2.83
C SER A 21 7.85 -5.61 3.14
N CYS A 22 8.45 -6.68 2.63
CA CYS A 22 9.89 -6.83 2.55
C CYS A 22 10.43 -6.18 1.28
N ARG A 23 11.75 -6.13 1.16
CA ARG A 23 12.44 -5.83 -0.11
C ARG A 23 11.90 -6.69 -1.26
N GLY A 24 11.70 -6.05 -2.42
CA GLY A 24 11.11 -6.71 -3.60
C GLY A 24 9.59 -6.83 -3.57
N GLY A 25 8.92 -6.32 -2.53
CA GLY A 25 7.46 -6.20 -2.50
C GLY A 25 6.72 -7.45 -2.01
N TYR A 26 7.42 -8.40 -1.39
CA TYR A 26 6.77 -9.56 -0.75
C TYR A 26 6.00 -9.12 0.50
N LEU A 27 4.78 -9.62 0.65
CA LEU A 27 3.99 -9.44 1.86
C LEU A 27 4.73 -10.00 3.07
N HIS A 28 4.96 -9.15 4.08
CA HIS A 28 5.40 -9.58 5.40
C HIS A 28 4.21 -9.83 6.32
N SER A 29 3.33 -8.83 6.45
CA SER A 29 2.18 -8.90 7.37
C SER A 29 1.13 -7.85 7.03
N VAL A 30 -0.13 -8.16 7.32
CA VAL A 30 -1.24 -7.20 7.33
C VAL A 30 -1.73 -7.07 8.77
N VAL A 31 -1.81 -5.83 9.27
CA VAL A 31 -2.38 -5.53 10.59
C VAL A 31 -3.73 -4.87 10.39
N LEU A 32 -4.73 -5.41 11.05
CA LEU A 32 -6.13 -4.98 11.03
C LEU A 32 -6.54 -4.63 12.46
N THR A 33 -7.14 -3.45 12.67
CA THR A 33 -7.75 -3.13 13.96
C THR A 33 -9.06 -3.91 14.15
N GLU A 34 -9.54 -4.01 15.39
CA GLU A 34 -10.83 -4.64 15.67
C GLU A 34 -12.00 -3.94 14.96
N ALA A 35 -11.92 -2.61 14.78
CA ALA A 35 -12.97 -1.80 14.18
C ALA A 35 -13.35 -2.23 12.74
N VAL A 36 -12.43 -2.86 12.01
CA VAL A 36 -12.70 -3.31 10.63
C VAL A 36 -13.53 -4.59 10.56
N MET A 37 -13.67 -5.32 11.68
CA MET A 37 -14.42 -6.57 11.70
C MET A 37 -15.93 -6.35 11.50
N ASP A 38 -16.42 -5.15 11.83
CA ASP A 38 -17.79 -4.72 11.59
C ASP A 38 -17.99 -4.04 10.22
N THR A 39 -16.93 -3.92 9.41
CA THR A 39 -16.98 -3.30 8.08
C THR A 39 -17.43 -4.30 7.02
N ASP A 40 -18.09 -3.79 5.97
CA ASP A 40 -18.40 -4.57 4.78
C ASP A 40 -17.15 -5.25 4.20
N ALA A 41 -17.25 -6.55 3.93
CA ALA A 41 -16.13 -7.38 3.52
C ALA A 41 -15.52 -6.94 2.17
N HIS A 42 -16.34 -6.42 1.24
CA HIS A 42 -15.83 -5.93 -0.04
C HIS A 42 -15.04 -4.64 0.14
N ARG A 43 -15.51 -3.72 0.98
CA ARG A 43 -14.76 -2.49 1.33
C ARG A 43 -13.46 -2.78 2.05
N LEU A 44 -13.47 -3.74 2.98
CA LEU A 44 -12.25 -4.15 3.67
C LEU A 44 -11.25 -4.78 2.70
N ALA A 45 -11.72 -5.65 1.80
CA ALA A 45 -10.86 -6.24 0.78
C ALA A 45 -10.24 -5.16 -0.14
N GLU A 46 -11.04 -4.18 -0.58
CA GLU A 46 -10.55 -3.06 -1.38
C GLU A 46 -9.50 -2.23 -0.61
N ALA A 47 -9.75 -1.91 0.66
CA ALA A 47 -8.78 -1.21 1.49
C ALA A 47 -7.44 -1.96 1.61
N ILE A 48 -7.48 -3.28 1.81
CA ILE A 48 -6.27 -4.12 1.89
C ILE A 48 -5.51 -4.07 0.57
N VAL A 49 -6.20 -4.23 -0.58
CA VAL A 49 -5.56 -4.21 -1.90
C VAL A 49 -4.95 -2.84 -2.20
N LEU A 50 -5.66 -1.74 -1.97
CA LEU A 50 -5.14 -0.39 -2.19
C LEU A 50 -3.91 -0.09 -1.32
N THR A 51 -3.93 -0.56 -0.07
CA THR A 51 -2.79 -0.41 0.84
C THR A 51 -1.61 -1.28 0.40
N ALA A 52 -1.89 -2.50 -0.09
CA ALA A 52 -0.90 -3.41 -0.64
C ALA A 52 -0.22 -2.85 -1.88
N ASP A 53 -0.99 -2.29 -2.83
CA ASP A 53 -0.47 -1.70 -4.06
C ASP A 53 0.56 -0.61 -3.78
N VAL A 54 0.23 0.33 -2.88
CA VAL A 54 1.15 1.40 -2.49
C VAL A 54 2.40 0.85 -1.78
N SER A 55 2.23 -0.14 -0.89
CA SER A 55 3.37 -0.78 -0.21
C SER A 55 4.31 -1.49 -1.21
N PHE A 56 3.74 -2.25 -2.15
CA PHE A 56 4.46 -2.92 -3.22
C PHE A 56 5.20 -1.92 -4.11
N LEU A 57 4.54 -0.84 -4.54
CA LEU A 57 5.13 0.16 -5.42
C LEU A 57 6.31 0.90 -4.75
N LYS A 58 6.23 1.19 -3.45
CA LYS A 58 7.38 1.73 -2.69
C LYS A 58 8.58 0.78 -2.74
N ALA A 59 8.36 -0.53 -2.54
CA ALA A 59 9.42 -1.53 -2.60
C ALA A 59 9.98 -1.72 -4.02
N ALA A 60 9.12 -1.69 -5.05
CA ALA A 60 9.53 -1.79 -6.45
C ALA A 60 10.39 -0.59 -6.89
N LEU A 61 10.09 0.61 -6.37
CA LEU A 61 10.85 1.81 -6.67
C LEU A 61 12.23 1.86 -6.01
N GLU A 62 12.43 1.19 -4.87
CA GLU A 62 13.77 0.96 -4.33
C GLU A 62 14.62 0.17 -5.34
N ILE A 63 14.11 -0.95 -5.84
CA ILE A 63 14.80 -1.79 -6.84
C ILE A 63 15.02 -1.02 -8.14
N ARG A 64 14.04 -0.22 -8.59
CA ARG A 64 14.22 0.68 -9.75
C ARG A 64 15.40 1.62 -9.54
N GLY A 65 15.49 2.26 -8.37
CA GLY A 65 16.57 3.19 -8.03
C GLY A 65 17.94 2.55 -8.10
N GLU A 66 18.07 1.30 -7.66
CA GLU A 66 19.31 0.54 -7.73
C GLU A 66 19.74 0.19 -9.16
N ILE A 67 18.78 -0.22 -10.00
CA ILE A 67 19.03 -0.47 -11.43
C ILE A 67 19.57 0.82 -12.10
N VAL A 68 18.95 1.97 -11.81
CA VAL A 68 19.42 3.26 -12.36
C VAL A 68 20.80 3.63 -11.82
N THR A 69 21.03 3.46 -10.52
CA THR A 69 22.31 3.82 -9.87
C THR A 69 23.47 2.96 -10.37
N THR A 70 23.20 1.73 -10.80
CA THR A 70 24.19 0.83 -11.41
C THR A 70 24.42 1.10 -12.91
N GLY A 71 23.79 2.15 -13.47
CA GLY A 71 23.96 2.56 -14.87
C GLY A 71 23.09 1.78 -15.85
N HIS A 72 22.13 0.98 -15.37
CA HIS A 72 21.20 0.24 -16.20
C HIS A 72 19.87 0.98 -16.37
N ALA A 73 19.21 0.75 -17.51
CA ALA A 73 17.86 1.24 -17.75
C ALA A 73 16.83 0.20 -17.24
N PRO A 74 15.91 0.55 -16.32
CA PRO A 74 14.83 -0.34 -15.92
C PRO A 74 13.94 -0.72 -17.10
N SER A 75 13.45 -1.96 -17.12
CA SER A 75 12.50 -2.40 -18.15
C SER A 75 11.15 -1.68 -18.00
N ALA A 76 10.33 -1.71 -19.06
CA ALA A 76 8.98 -1.15 -19.04
C ALA A 76 8.04 -1.85 -18.04
N ALA A 77 8.39 -3.06 -17.59
CA ALA A 77 7.64 -3.79 -16.58
C ALA A 77 7.96 -3.34 -15.14
N VAL A 78 9.04 -2.58 -14.93
CA VAL A 78 9.38 -2.03 -13.61
C VAL A 78 8.52 -0.79 -13.35
N PRO A 79 7.74 -0.75 -12.25
CA PRO A 79 6.92 0.41 -11.91
C PRO A 79 7.69 1.72 -11.86
N THR A 80 6.95 2.81 -12.01
CA THR A 80 7.44 4.17 -12.06
C THR A 80 6.91 5.00 -10.89
N ALA A 81 7.49 6.19 -10.69
CA ALA A 81 7.00 7.12 -9.68
C ALA A 81 5.56 7.57 -9.97
N ASP A 82 5.13 7.57 -11.23
CA ASP A 82 3.76 7.90 -11.60
C ASP A 82 2.77 6.82 -11.16
N ASP A 83 3.14 5.54 -11.28
CA ASP A 83 2.34 4.42 -10.78
C ASP A 83 2.11 4.54 -9.27
N LEU A 84 3.17 4.85 -8.51
CA LEU A 84 3.05 5.09 -7.06
C LEU A 84 2.14 6.29 -6.75
N ARG A 85 2.26 7.39 -7.52
CA ARG A 85 1.41 8.57 -7.35
C ARG A 85 -0.06 8.21 -7.56
N VAL A 86 -0.39 7.55 -8.67
CA VAL A 86 -1.77 7.13 -8.99
C VAL A 86 -2.32 6.16 -7.95
N ALA A 87 -1.55 5.17 -7.50
CA ALA A 87 -1.97 4.24 -6.45
C ALA A 87 -2.21 4.97 -5.12
N THR A 88 -1.35 5.92 -4.77
CA THR A 88 -1.50 6.73 -3.56
C THR A 88 -2.77 7.58 -3.63
N GLU A 89 -3.08 8.19 -4.78
CA GLU A 89 -4.31 8.96 -4.98
C GLU A 89 -5.56 8.08 -4.81
N ARG A 90 -5.55 6.86 -5.35
CA ARG A 90 -6.64 5.88 -5.16
C ARG A 90 -6.82 5.48 -3.70
N LEU A 91 -5.72 5.21 -3.00
CA LEU A 91 -5.75 4.90 -1.57
C LEU A 91 -6.32 6.06 -0.75
N LEU A 92 -5.89 7.29 -1.03
CA LEU A 92 -6.37 8.50 -0.34
C LEU A 92 -7.85 8.80 -0.62
N ALA A 93 -8.36 8.42 -1.79
CA ALA A 93 -9.76 8.59 -2.15
C ALA A 93 -10.69 7.53 -1.51
N HIS A 94 -10.15 6.40 -1.04
CA HIS A 94 -10.94 5.31 -0.50
C HIS A 94 -11.49 5.61 0.90
N GLN A 95 -12.74 5.21 1.14
CA GLN A 95 -13.43 5.38 2.41
C GLN A 95 -13.82 4.01 2.98
N LEU A 96 -13.05 3.55 3.97
CA LEU A 96 -13.30 2.27 4.64
C LEU A 96 -14.63 2.30 5.39
N HIS A 97 -14.77 3.28 6.29
CA HIS A 97 -16.02 3.49 7.02
C HIS A 97 -16.96 4.39 6.22
N PRO A 98 -18.27 4.11 6.21
CA PRO A 98 -19.25 5.09 5.76
C PRO A 98 -19.03 6.40 6.50
N ARG A 99 -19.03 7.53 5.77
CA ARG A 99 -18.95 8.85 6.39
C ARG A 99 -20.07 8.94 7.43
N ALA A 100 -19.70 9.05 8.71
CA ALA A 100 -20.66 9.27 9.78
C ALA A 100 -21.47 10.51 9.42
N ASN A 101 -22.78 10.35 9.24
CA ASN A 101 -23.66 11.48 9.01
C ASN A 101 -23.75 12.24 10.34
N PRO A 102 -23.26 13.49 10.47
CA PRO A 102 -23.21 14.19 11.75
C PRO A 102 -24.59 14.75 12.16
N GLY A 103 -25.66 13.98 11.92
CA GLY A 103 -27.04 14.42 12.09
C GLY A 103 -27.94 13.28 12.56
N ARG A 104 -27.71 12.80 13.78
CA ARG A 104 -28.73 12.12 14.57
C ARG A 104 -28.51 12.35 16.05
#